data_AF-A0A392UCK9-F1
#
_entry.id   AF-A0A392UCK9-F1
#
_cell.length_a   1.000
_cell.length_b   1.000
_cell.length_c   1.000
_cell.angle_alpha   90.00
_cell.angle_beta   90.00
_cell.angle_gamma   90.00
#
_symmetry.space_group_name_H-M   'P 1'
#
loop_
_entity.id
_entity.type
_entity.pdbx_description
1 polymer ?
#
loop_
_entity_poly.entity_id
_entity_poly.type
_entity_poly.pdbx_seq_one_letter_code
_entity_poly.pdbx_strand_id
1 'polypeptide(L)' 'MKRKYEGSTKVKRAQLQAMRREFEVLAMKEDESVDEYFSRTLVIANKMTSCGQRMEQVTVVE' A
#
# COMPACT_ATOMS: atom_id res chain seq x y z
N MET A 1 18.30 -25.13 4.29
CA MET A 1 17.42 -24.26 3.46
C MET A 1 16.60 -23.20 4.21
N LYS A 2 16.56 -23.14 5.56
CA LYS A 2 15.68 -22.19 6.28
C LYS A 2 16.07 -20.70 6.22
N ARG A 3 17.37 -20.36 6.09
CA ARG A 3 17.85 -18.97 6.16
C ARG A 3 17.42 -18.07 4.99
N LYS A 4 17.24 -18.63 3.78
CA LYS A 4 16.80 -17.84 2.59
C LYS A 4 15.34 -17.42 2.69
N TYR A 5 14.49 -18.25 3.30
CA TYR A 5 13.05 -17.98 3.43
C TYR A 5 12.75 -16.93 4.51
N GLU A 6 13.47 -16.92 5.64
CA GLU A 6 13.32 -15.86 6.66
C GLU A 6 13.63 -14.46 6.13
N GLY A 7 14.62 -14.34 5.25
CA GLY A 7 14.91 -13.09 4.54
C GLY A 7 13.72 -12.66 3.67
N SER A 8 13.13 -13.60 2.93
CA SER A 8 11.93 -13.34 2.11
C SER A 8 10.73 -12.90 2.97
N THR A 9 10.52 -13.50 4.14
CA THR A 9 9.41 -13.12 5.04
C THR A 9 9.64 -11.74 5.66
N LYS A 10 10.86 -11.41 6.09
CA LYS A 10 11.21 -10.09 6.64
C LYS A 10 11.11 -9.00 5.57
N VAL A 11 11.58 -9.27 4.35
CA VAL A 11 11.48 -8.36 3.21
C VAL A 11 10.02 -8.08 2.87
N LYS A 12 9.19 -9.13 2.73
CA LYS A 12 7.74 -8.96 2.48
C LYS A 12 7.06 -8.14 3.58
N ARG A 13 7.40 -8.37 4.85
CA ARG A 13 6.86 -7.61 5.99
C ARG A 13 7.30 -6.14 5.98
N ALA A 14 8.56 -5.86 5.66
CA ALA A 14 9.07 -4.50 5.54
C ALA A 14 8.39 -3.75 4.38
N GLN A 15 8.22 -4.41 3.24
CA GLN A 15 7.52 -3.87 2.08
C GLN A 15 6.06 -3.54 2.42
N LEU A 16 5.42 -4.40 3.20
CA LEU A 16 4.07 -4.17 3.71
C LEU A 16 3.95 -2.92 4.57
N GLN A 17 4.86 -2.77 5.53
CA GLN A 17 4.83 -1.65 6.46
C GLN A 17 5.13 -0.34 5.74
N ALA A 18 6.02 -0.34 4.75
CA ALA A 18 6.25 0.82 3.91
C ALA A 18 4.96 1.28 3.21
N MET A 19 4.24 0.35 2.56
CA MET A 19 2.97 0.67 1.90
C MET A 19 1.89 1.15 2.88
N ARG A 20 1.81 0.53 4.07
CA ARG A 20 0.84 0.96 5.10
C ARG A 20 1.15 2.37 5.61
N ARG A 21 2.42 2.70 5.81
CA ARG A 21 2.85 4.04 6.19
C ARG A 21 2.58 5.07 5.09
N GLU A 22 2.80 4.69 3.82
CA GLU A 22 2.45 5.54 2.66
C GLU A 22 0.94 5.84 2.62
N PHE A 23 0.09 4.88 3.00
CA PHE A 23 -1.36 5.06 3.08
C PHE A 23 -1.79 5.91 4.30
N GLU A 24 -1.18 5.70 5.46
CA GLU A 24 -1.46 6.48 6.68
C GLU A 24 -1.19 7.99 6.50
N VAL A 25 -0.22 8.33 5.64
CA VAL A 25 0.12 9.73 5.31
C VAL A 25 -0.50 10.20 3.99
N LEU A 26 -1.38 9.39 3.38
CA LEU A 26 -1.98 9.69 2.08
C LEU A 26 -3.07 10.77 2.23
N ALA A 27 -2.64 12.02 2.29
CA ALA A 27 -3.50 13.18 2.17
C ALA A 27 -3.44 13.77 0.76
N MET A 28 -4.56 14.33 0.31
CA MET A 28 -4.60 15.16 -0.89
C MET A 28 -3.81 16.44 -0.62
N LYS A 29 -2.99 16.86 -1.58
CA LYS A 29 -2.25 18.12 -1.47
C LYS A 29 -3.13 19.30 -1.92
N GLU A 30 -2.79 20.51 -1.47
CA GLU A 30 -3.53 21.74 -1.83
C GLU A 30 -3.47 22.06 -3.33
N ASP A 31 -2.40 21.65 -4.00
CA ASP A 31 -2.13 21.85 -5.43
C ASP A 31 -2.50 20.64 -6.30
N GLU A 32 -3.02 19.58 -5.68
CA GLU A 32 -3.38 18.35 -6.38
C GLU A 32 -4.85 18.38 -6.78
N SER A 33 -5.15 17.95 -8.01
CA SER A 33 -6.53 17.75 -8.45
C SER A 33 -7.11 16.44 -7.91
N VAL A 34 -8.44 16.35 -7.83
CA VAL A 34 -9.13 15.13 -7.39
C VAL A 34 -8.76 13.91 -8.25
N ASP A 35 -8.58 14.12 -9.56
CA ASP A 35 -8.21 13.05 -10.51
C ASP A 35 -6.77 12.54 -10.28
N GLU A 36 -5.84 13.45 -10.01
CA GLU A 36 -4.45 13.10 -9.68
C GLU A 36 -4.36 12.36 -8.34
N TYR A 37 -5.09 12.81 -7.33
CA TYR A 37 -5.17 12.14 -6.04
C TYR A 37 -5.77 10.74 -6.16
N PHE A 38 -6.85 10.61 -6.93
CA PHE A 38 -7.52 9.35 -7.18
C PHE A 38 -6.60 8.37 -7.93
N SER A 39 -5.91 8.85 -8.97
CA SER A 39 -4.94 8.07 -9.74
C SER A 39 -3.78 7.58 -8.86
N ARG A 40 -3.21 8.43 -8.00
CA ARG A 40 -2.16 8.05 -7.04
C ARG A 40 -2.65 7.00 -6.05
N THR A 41 -3.85 7.19 -5.50
CA THR A 41 -4.46 6.24 -4.55
C THR A 41 -4.67 4.88 -5.19
N LEU A 42 -5.16 4.86 -6.44
CA LEU A 42 -5.39 3.63 -7.20
C LEU A 42 -4.08 2.90 -7.50
N VAL A 43 -3.00 3.61 -7.83
CA VAL A 43 -1.67 3.02 -8.03
C VAL A 43 -1.16 2.36 -6.75
N ILE A 44 -1.34 2.99 -5.59
CA ILE A 44 -0.94 2.43 -4.29
C ILE A 44 -1.76 1.18 -3.96
N ALA A 45 -3.08 1.23 -4.14
CA ALA A 45 -3.98 0.10 -3.90
C ALA A 45 -3.67 -1.10 -4.81
N ASN A 46 -3.38 -0.85 -6.09
CA ASN A 46 -2.97 -1.88 -7.04
C ASN A 46 -1.61 -2.51 -6.69
N LYS A 47 -0.65 -1.71 -6.23
CA LYS A 47 0.65 -2.22 -5.75
C LYS A 47 0.48 -3.14 -4.54
N MET A 48 -0.37 -2.76 -3.58
CA MET A 48 -0.68 -3.59 -2.40
C MET A 48 -1.34 -4.91 -2.79
N THR A 49 -2.31 -4.86 -3.71
CA THR A 49 -3.03 -6.04 -4.21
C THR A 49 -2.11 -6.98 -5.00
N SER A 50 -1.25 -6.43 -5.87
CA SER A 50 -0.27 -7.23 -6.65
C SER A 50 0.80 -7.91 -5.79
N CYS A 51 1.11 -7.35 -4.61
CA CYS A 51 2.04 -7.95 -3.65
C CYS A 51 1.45 -9.14 -2.86
N GLY A 52 0.27 -9.64 -3.25
CA GLY A 52 -0.36 -10.82 -2.65
C GLY A 52 -1.04 -10.52 -1.31
N GLN A 53 -1.12 -9.26 -0.91
CA GLN A 53 -2.05 -8.83 0.12
C GLN A 53 -3.37 -8.48 -0.53
N ARG A 54 -4.36 -9.35 -0.34
CA ARG A 54 -5.75 -8.97 -0.51
C ARG A 54 -5.96 -7.76 0.41
N MET A 55 -5.98 -6.55 -0.15
CA MET A 55 -6.56 -5.43 0.56
C MET A 55 -8.02 -5.84 0.72
N GLU A 56 -8.39 -6.30 1.91
CA GLU A 56 -9.80 -6.30 2.25
C GLU A 56 -10.26 -4.86 2.04
N GLN A 57 -11.23 -4.72 1.15
CA GLN A 57 -11.83 -3.45 0.80
C GLN A 57 -12.54 -2.97 2.06
N VAL A 58 -11.79 -2.35 2.97
CA VAL A 58 -12.36 -1.65 4.12
C VAL A 58 -12.91 -0.37 3.55
N THR A 59 -14.15 -0.47 3.10
CA THR A 59 -15.06 0.62 2.83
C THR A 59 -15.10 1.50 4.08
N VAL A 60 -14.28 2.56 4.11
CA VAL A 60 -14.55 3.67 5.01
C VAL A 60 -15.63 4.50 4.32
N VAL A 61 -16.87 4.21 4.71
CA VAL A 61 -18.04 5.08 4.50
C VAL A 61 -18.55 5.38 5.90
N GLU A 62 -18.35 6.63 6.32
CA GLU A 62 -19.26 7.39 7.18
C GLU A 62 -19.10 8.87 6.83
#